data_AF-A0A183SXH7-F1
#
_entry.id   AF-A0A183SXH7-F1
#
_cell.length_a   1.000
_cell.length_b   1.000
_cell.length_c   1.000
_cell.angle_alpha   90.00
_cell.angle_beta   90.00
_cell.angle_gamma   90.00
#
_symmetry.space_group_name_H-M   'P 1'
#
loop_
_entity.id
_entity.type
_entity.pdbx_description
1 polymer ?
#
loop_
_entity_poly.entity_id
_entity_poly.type
_entity_poly.pdbx_seq_one_letter_code
_entity_poly.pdbx_strand_id
1 'polypeptide(L)'
;MNSRHNRCSCFQKPVSDGAKKPGFINGIMTNLTLASESDSTVDISTDSAYITSPCGETVSERPSFLSVFDVYDIAAAIGKEFETIIDKHGPDSVCSLMPKVIHILEELEDYASRLESQDGEILALQAAVDRIEFERLSHAQDRLRCEQVLHCEVLKLEQTWQAEAAEFKQIIHRLKDENMFLIRALDAAKVSDECPYGEVAETAGEEVRLMLRLKEVIDKQRIEIRALKRQLAQSSIDLDAIQQQANRLAKLNAVLRRKHGVSKRQAAQLAEDKSELETRLLAKEQLIQEMRDHVYRNSKNGSEQNALIDMATSTTFSLSASLISDSASSPTNEIVIPISLVLVGIPFCTDFSVLLNSFGQQVSQMSEEKLVRLLNTEGKMILDVPNSSRPRFTVDELRNALIERNELKSRIVEVEEELSVYNRAG
;
A
#
# COMPACT_ATOMS: atom_id res chain seq x y z
N MET A 1 83.87 53.52 -23.48
CA MET A 1 82.92 54.62 -23.79
C MET A 1 82.01 54.81 -22.57
N ASN A 2 81.72 56.07 -22.28
CA ASN A 2 81.29 56.66 -21.01
C ASN A 2 79.99 56.14 -20.34
N SER A 3 80.10 56.03 -19.00
CA SER A 3 79.23 56.57 -17.94
C SER A 3 77.69 56.54 -18.04
N ARG A 4 77.07 55.94 -17.01
CA ARG A 4 76.32 56.59 -15.90
C ARG A 4 75.76 55.49 -14.97
N HIS A 5 76.26 55.30 -13.74
CA HIS A 5 75.85 55.93 -12.46
C HIS A 5 74.32 55.87 -12.19
N ASN A 6 73.77 55.54 -11.02
CA ASN A 6 74.17 54.86 -9.76
C ASN A 6 72.94 55.04 -8.82
N ARG A 7 72.60 54.07 -7.95
CA ARG A 7 72.39 54.27 -6.50
C ARG A 7 71.69 53.11 -5.77
N CYS A 8 72.40 52.62 -4.76
CA CYS A 8 71.93 51.86 -3.61
C CYS A 8 71.11 52.72 -2.63
N SER A 9 70.39 52.06 -1.70
CA SER A 9 70.45 52.38 -0.27
C SER A 9 69.96 51.19 0.58
N CYS A 10 70.86 50.68 1.43
CA CYS A 10 70.56 49.90 2.63
C CYS A 10 70.36 50.86 3.81
N PHE A 11 69.52 50.54 4.79
CA PHE A 11 69.66 51.06 6.15
C PHE A 11 69.22 50.06 7.24
N GLN A 12 69.94 50.15 8.36
CA GLN A 12 70.05 49.32 9.56
C GLN A 12 68.78 48.93 10.36
N LYS A 13 68.94 47.84 11.14
CA LYS A 13 68.17 47.42 12.34
C LYS A 13 68.22 48.45 13.49
N PRO A 14 67.37 48.30 14.54
CA PRO A 14 67.92 47.75 15.79
C PRO A 14 66.99 46.78 16.57
N VAL A 15 67.62 46.11 17.53
CA VAL A 15 67.16 45.08 18.50
C VAL A 15 66.72 45.76 19.81
N SER A 16 65.75 45.20 20.57
CA SER A 16 65.84 44.91 22.04
C SER A 16 64.53 44.38 22.65
N ASP A 17 64.69 43.35 23.50
CA ASP A 17 63.93 42.88 24.68
C ASP A 17 62.41 42.61 24.59
N GLY A 18 61.83 41.51 25.08
CA GLY A 18 62.27 40.53 26.08
C GLY A 18 61.20 40.41 27.18
N ALA A 19 60.27 39.46 27.09
CA ALA A 19 59.44 39.03 28.22
C ALA A 19 58.97 37.57 28.08
N LYS A 20 58.98 36.88 29.22
CA LYS A 20 59.03 35.42 29.44
C LYS A 20 57.64 34.79 29.63
N LYS A 21 57.53 33.52 29.16
CA LYS A 21 56.75 32.36 29.68
C LYS A 21 55.21 32.35 29.49
N PRO A 22 54.54 31.18 29.64
CA PRO A 22 54.87 29.82 29.18
C PRO A 22 53.67 29.16 28.45
N GLY A 23 53.87 27.96 27.89
CA GLY A 23 52.84 27.25 27.13
C GLY A 23 51.66 26.74 27.96
N PHE A 24 50.56 26.40 27.29
CA PHE A 24 49.96 25.07 27.36
C PHE A 24 48.94 24.90 26.23
N ILE A 25 48.77 23.64 25.89
CA ILE A 25 47.96 23.05 24.84
C ILE A 25 46.46 23.22 25.16
N ASN A 26 45.63 23.12 24.10
CA ASN A 26 44.16 23.07 24.04
C ASN A 26 43.43 24.39 23.80
N GLY A 27 42.77 24.49 22.65
CA GLY A 27 41.84 25.58 22.38
C GLY A 27 41.39 25.73 20.94
N ILE A 28 40.74 24.71 20.37
CA ILE A 28 39.60 24.93 19.46
C ILE A 28 38.53 23.90 19.83
N MET A 29 37.90 24.12 20.98
CA MET A 29 36.59 23.59 21.30
C MET A 29 35.86 24.67 22.10
N THR A 30 35.07 25.47 21.39
CA THR A 30 34.13 26.46 21.90
C THR A 30 33.12 26.70 20.79
N ASN A 31 31.80 26.70 20.94
CA ASN A 31 30.90 26.49 22.07
C ASN A 31 29.54 26.17 21.41
N LEU A 32 28.92 25.04 21.72
CA LEU A 32 27.46 24.97 21.69
C LEU A 32 27.01 25.00 23.14
N THR A 33 26.48 26.17 23.51
CA THR A 33 25.97 26.52 24.82
C THR A 33 24.88 25.54 25.24
N LEU A 34 25.09 24.91 26.40
CA LEU A 34 24.04 24.42 27.28
C LEU A 34 23.17 25.59 27.71
N ALA A 35 22.05 25.80 27.01
CA ALA A 35 20.91 26.49 27.56
C ALA A 35 20.03 25.41 28.20
N SER A 36 20.02 25.40 29.52
CA SER A 36 18.95 24.81 30.30
C SER A 36 17.70 25.66 30.08
N GLU A 37 16.80 25.18 29.24
CA GLU A 37 15.39 25.53 29.30
C GLU A 37 14.60 24.29 29.67
N SER A 38 13.87 24.45 30.76
CA SER A 38 12.93 23.58 31.42
C SER A 38 11.78 23.12 30.52
N ASP A 39 11.31 21.91 30.83
CA ASP A 39 9.94 21.43 30.69
C ASP A 39 9.31 21.40 29.28
N SER A 40 9.56 20.29 28.59
CA SER A 40 8.46 19.35 28.27
C SER A 40 9.07 18.06 27.74
N THR A 41 9.58 17.24 28.67
CA THR A 41 9.51 15.80 28.49
C THR A 41 8.04 15.47 28.31
N VAL A 42 7.59 15.30 27.07
CA VAL A 42 6.38 14.53 26.81
C VAL A 42 6.75 13.11 27.14
N ASP A 43 6.57 12.78 28.42
CA ASP A 43 6.40 11.42 28.89
C ASP A 43 5.33 10.78 27.99
N ILE A 44 5.78 10.05 26.96
CA ILE A 44 4.98 8.95 26.41
C ILE A 44 5.15 7.77 27.39
N SER A 45 4.76 8.04 28.63
CA SER A 45 4.59 7.09 29.73
C SER A 45 3.32 7.41 30.53
N THR A 46 2.51 8.37 30.10
CA THR A 46 1.20 8.68 30.70
C THR A 46 -0.01 8.42 29.81
N ASP A 47 0.11 7.58 28.77
CA ASP A 47 -1.04 6.88 28.16
C ASP A 47 -1.01 5.37 28.39
N SER A 48 -0.06 4.88 29.20
CA SER A 48 0.03 3.49 29.65
C SER A 48 -0.75 3.23 30.96
N ALA A 49 -1.73 4.06 31.30
CA ALA A 49 -2.50 3.92 32.54
C ALA A 49 -4.04 3.98 32.38
N TYR A 50 -4.59 3.97 31.15
CA TYR A 50 -6.05 3.91 30.99
C TYR A 50 -6.60 2.88 29.99
N ILE A 51 -5.78 2.15 29.23
CA ILE A 51 -6.26 1.00 28.45
C ILE A 51 -5.34 -0.20 28.66
N THR A 52 -5.30 -0.65 29.91
CA THR A 52 -5.09 -2.06 30.21
C THR A 52 -6.01 -2.39 31.37
N SER A 53 -7.31 -2.48 31.06
CA SER A 53 -8.11 -3.42 31.84
C SER A 53 -7.49 -4.79 31.58
N PRO A 54 -7.11 -5.54 32.62
CA PRO A 54 -6.80 -6.95 32.45
C PRO A 54 -8.03 -7.56 31.77
N CYS A 55 -7.82 -8.22 30.64
CA CYS A 55 -8.80 -9.14 30.09
C CYS A 55 -8.90 -10.29 31.10
N GLY A 56 -9.67 -10.04 32.15
CA GLY A 56 -9.93 -10.89 33.29
C GLY A 56 -11.41 -10.77 33.55
N GLU A 57 -12.14 -11.76 33.06
CA GLU A 57 -13.41 -12.21 33.60
C GLU A 57 -14.35 -11.12 34.12
N THR A 58 -15.01 -10.44 33.20
CA THR A 58 -16.44 -10.25 33.37
C THR A 58 -17.12 -10.77 32.12
N VAL A 59 -17.37 -12.08 32.11
CA VAL A 59 -18.63 -12.60 31.59
C VAL A 59 -19.71 -11.95 32.46
N SER A 60 -19.96 -10.66 32.25
CA SER A 60 -21.24 -10.07 32.57
C SER A 60 -22.12 -10.73 31.54
N GLU A 61 -22.77 -11.82 31.94
CA GLU A 61 -23.79 -12.53 31.19
C GLU A 61 -24.66 -11.47 30.54
N ARG A 62 -24.40 -11.19 29.26
CA ARG A 62 -25.38 -10.48 28.46
C ARG A 62 -26.58 -11.41 28.48
N PRO A 63 -27.74 -10.95 28.95
CA PRO A 63 -28.92 -11.78 29.05
C PRO A 63 -29.09 -12.46 27.70
N SER A 64 -29.19 -13.79 27.72
CA SER A 64 -29.34 -14.65 26.55
C SER A 64 -30.14 -13.93 25.47
N PHE A 65 -29.43 -13.52 24.41
CA PHE A 65 -30.00 -12.73 23.33
C PHE A 65 -31.19 -13.49 22.76
N LEU A 66 -32.33 -12.82 22.69
CA LEU A 66 -33.56 -13.40 22.19
C LEU A 66 -33.41 -13.50 20.66
N SER A 67 -33.18 -14.72 20.18
CA SER A 67 -33.02 -14.99 18.75
C SER A 67 -34.37 -15.10 18.08
N VAL A 68 -34.38 -14.97 16.76
CA VAL A 68 -35.57 -15.21 15.94
C VAL A 68 -36.11 -16.63 16.18
N PHE A 69 -35.22 -17.61 16.43
CA PHE A 69 -35.61 -18.98 16.76
C PHE A 69 -36.36 -19.08 18.09
N ASP A 70 -35.93 -18.33 19.11
CA ASP A 70 -36.61 -18.28 20.42
C ASP A 70 -38.03 -17.70 20.29
N VAL A 71 -38.24 -16.73 19.40
CA VAL A 71 -39.58 -16.18 19.11
C VAL A 71 -40.50 -17.25 18.51
N TYR A 72 -39.98 -18.09 17.60
CA TYR A 72 -40.74 -19.20 17.01
C TYR A 72 -41.10 -20.27 18.05
N ASP A 73 -40.20 -20.60 18.97
CA ASP A 73 -40.47 -21.56 20.05
C ASP A 73 -41.55 -21.02 21.02
N ILE A 74 -41.49 -19.73 21.36
CA ILE A 74 -42.51 -19.05 22.17
C ILE A 74 -43.86 -19.03 21.43
N ALA A 75 -43.87 -18.72 20.14
CA ALA A 75 -45.08 -18.73 19.31
C ALA A 75 -45.73 -20.12 19.26
N ALA A 76 -44.93 -21.19 19.13
CA ALA A 76 -45.41 -22.56 19.13
C ALA A 76 -46.03 -22.98 20.47
N ALA A 77 -45.41 -22.57 21.59
CA ALA A 77 -45.96 -22.81 22.92
C ALA A 77 -47.30 -22.08 23.12
N ILE A 78 -47.38 -20.81 22.71
CA ILE A 78 -48.60 -20.01 22.77
C ILE A 78 -49.70 -20.61 21.88
N GLY A 79 -49.36 -21.06 20.67
CA GLY A 79 -50.31 -21.70 19.74
C GLY A 79 -50.94 -22.95 20.34
N LYS A 80 -50.17 -23.76 21.05
CA LYS A 80 -50.65 -24.99 21.73
C LYS A 80 -51.61 -24.69 22.89
N GLU A 81 -51.37 -23.61 23.63
CA GLU A 81 -52.29 -23.14 24.66
C GLU A 81 -53.60 -22.61 24.04
N PHE A 82 -53.51 -21.88 22.92
CA PHE A 82 -54.71 -21.42 22.19
C PHE A 82 -55.52 -22.59 21.64
N GLU A 83 -54.89 -23.62 21.08
CA GLU A 83 -55.57 -24.84 20.63
C GLU A 83 -56.34 -25.50 21.79
N THR A 84 -55.70 -25.62 22.97
CA THR A 84 -56.33 -26.17 24.18
C THR A 84 -57.54 -25.33 24.66
N ILE A 85 -57.48 -24.01 24.50
CA ILE A 85 -58.60 -23.11 24.86
C ILE A 85 -59.74 -23.25 23.85
N ILE A 86 -59.44 -23.31 22.55
CA ILE A 86 -60.41 -23.47 21.47
C ILE A 86 -61.17 -24.79 21.64
N ASP A 87 -60.46 -25.89 21.95
CA ASP A 87 -61.07 -27.20 22.16
C ASP A 87 -62.10 -27.23 23.31
N LYS A 88 -61.87 -26.43 24.36
CA LYS A 88 -62.73 -26.40 25.57
C LYS A 88 -63.86 -25.37 25.51
N HIS A 89 -63.62 -24.21 24.91
CA HIS A 89 -64.52 -23.05 24.99
C HIS A 89 -64.98 -22.54 23.61
N GLY A 90 -64.60 -23.22 22.53
CA GLY A 90 -64.91 -22.80 21.16
C GLY A 90 -64.01 -21.66 20.66
N PRO A 91 -63.97 -21.44 19.33
CA PRO A 91 -63.03 -20.51 18.68
C PRO A 91 -63.31 -19.03 19.00
N ASP A 92 -64.56 -18.67 19.28
CA ASP A 92 -64.97 -17.29 19.54
C ASP A 92 -64.26 -16.66 20.75
N SER A 93 -63.80 -17.50 21.69
CA SER A 93 -63.08 -17.09 22.89
C SER A 93 -61.68 -16.49 22.58
N VAL A 94 -61.06 -16.88 21.45
CA VAL A 94 -59.68 -16.50 21.08
C VAL A 94 -59.63 -15.62 19.82
N CYS A 95 -60.69 -15.62 18.99
CA CYS A 95 -60.77 -14.91 17.71
C CYS A 95 -60.33 -13.42 17.74
N SER A 96 -60.62 -12.68 18.81
CA SER A 96 -60.25 -11.25 18.91
C SER A 96 -58.85 -11.01 19.52
N LEU A 97 -58.31 -12.00 20.22
CA LEU A 97 -57.01 -11.92 20.90
C LEU A 97 -55.87 -12.38 19.97
N MET A 98 -56.11 -13.41 19.17
CA MET A 98 -55.12 -14.01 18.28
C MET A 98 -54.44 -13.00 17.33
N PRO A 99 -55.15 -12.09 16.64
CA PRO A 99 -54.51 -11.07 15.80
C PRO A 99 -53.59 -10.13 16.58
N LYS A 100 -53.91 -9.83 17.85
CA LYS A 100 -53.06 -8.98 18.70
C LYS A 100 -51.80 -9.70 19.14
N VAL A 101 -51.90 -11.00 19.43
CA VAL A 101 -50.73 -11.82 19.80
C VAL A 101 -49.83 -12.06 18.60
N ILE A 102 -50.40 -12.31 17.42
CA ILE A 102 -49.64 -12.37 16.17
C ILE A 102 -48.88 -11.07 15.95
N HIS A 103 -49.55 -9.92 16.08
CA HIS A 103 -48.88 -8.63 15.92
C HIS A 103 -47.73 -8.40 16.89
N ILE A 104 -47.87 -8.80 18.17
CA ILE A 104 -46.79 -8.71 19.15
C ILE A 104 -45.64 -9.67 18.81
N LEU A 105 -45.94 -10.88 18.33
CA LEU A 105 -44.92 -11.84 17.91
C LEU A 105 -44.17 -11.36 16.66
N GLU A 106 -44.87 -10.73 15.70
CA GLU A 106 -44.27 -10.08 14.54
C GLU A 106 -43.33 -8.94 14.97
N GLU A 107 -43.76 -8.05 15.88
CA GLU A 107 -42.91 -6.98 16.41
C GLU A 107 -41.68 -7.53 17.16
N LEU A 108 -41.83 -8.65 17.89
CA LEU A 108 -40.74 -9.33 18.58
C LEU A 108 -39.76 -9.99 17.61
N GLU A 109 -40.24 -10.64 16.54
CA GLU A 109 -39.39 -11.19 15.47
C GLU A 109 -38.59 -10.10 14.77
N ASP A 110 -39.24 -8.98 14.47
CA ASP A 110 -38.63 -7.78 13.91
C ASP A 110 -37.55 -7.18 14.83
N TYR A 111 -37.77 -7.22 16.14
CA TYR A 111 -36.80 -6.77 17.13
C TYR A 111 -35.61 -7.74 17.23
N ALA A 112 -35.88 -9.05 17.31
CA ALA A 112 -34.87 -10.10 17.36
C ALA A 112 -33.98 -10.09 16.11
N SER A 113 -34.57 -9.95 14.92
CA SER A 113 -33.84 -9.85 13.65
C SER A 113 -32.92 -8.64 13.59
N ARG A 114 -33.38 -7.48 14.08
CA ARG A 114 -32.57 -6.26 14.17
C ARG A 114 -31.42 -6.43 15.15
N LEU A 115 -31.67 -7.08 16.28
CA LEU A 115 -30.65 -7.34 17.29
C LEU A 115 -29.53 -8.24 16.74
N GLU A 116 -29.88 -9.35 16.08
CA GLU A 116 -28.92 -10.24 15.41
C GLU A 116 -28.08 -9.51 14.35
N SER A 117 -28.70 -8.59 13.59
CA SER A 117 -27.97 -7.79 12.60
C SER A 117 -26.98 -6.82 13.24
N GLN A 118 -27.37 -6.17 14.34
CA GLN A 118 -26.52 -5.24 15.09
C GLN A 118 -25.38 -5.97 15.79
N ASP A 119 -25.64 -7.14 16.37
CA ASP A 119 -24.61 -7.98 16.97
C ASP A 119 -23.61 -8.48 15.90
N GLY A 120 -24.10 -8.82 14.71
CA GLY A 120 -23.25 -9.13 13.55
C GLY A 120 -22.34 -7.95 13.15
N GLU A 121 -22.87 -6.72 13.15
CA GLU A 121 -22.08 -5.51 12.89
C GLU A 121 -21.07 -5.24 14.01
N ILE A 122 -21.46 -5.37 15.27
CA ILE A 122 -20.57 -5.22 16.43
C ILE A 122 -19.42 -6.22 16.34
N LEU A 123 -19.69 -7.49 16.03
CA LEU A 123 -18.66 -8.52 15.84
C LEU A 123 -17.73 -8.19 14.65
N ALA A 124 -18.29 -7.71 13.54
CA ALA A 124 -17.49 -7.30 12.38
C ALA A 124 -16.58 -6.10 12.70
N LEU A 125 -17.10 -5.11 13.44
CA LEU A 125 -16.34 -3.95 13.90
C LEU A 125 -15.25 -4.35 14.90
N GLN A 126 -15.55 -5.24 15.85
CA GLN A 126 -14.55 -5.78 16.79
C GLN A 126 -13.42 -6.49 16.04
N ALA A 127 -13.75 -7.37 15.10
CA ALA A 127 -12.75 -8.03 14.26
C ALA A 127 -11.93 -7.04 13.41
N ALA A 128 -12.54 -5.93 12.98
CA ALA A 128 -11.83 -4.87 12.27
C ALA A 128 -10.87 -4.09 13.17
N VAL A 129 -11.28 -3.78 14.41
CA VAL A 129 -10.43 -3.16 15.41
C VAL A 129 -9.24 -4.06 15.73
N ASP A 130 -9.47 -5.34 16.03
CA ASP A 130 -8.41 -6.30 16.35
C ASP A 130 -7.38 -6.41 15.21
N ARG A 131 -7.85 -6.42 13.95
CA ARG A 131 -6.98 -6.42 12.78
C ARG A 131 -6.14 -5.15 12.69
N ILE A 132 -6.75 -3.97 12.86
CA ILE A 132 -6.05 -2.68 12.80
C ILE A 132 -5.05 -2.56 13.95
N GLU A 133 -5.40 -3.02 15.15
CA GLU A 133 -4.50 -3.02 16.29
C GLU A 133 -3.30 -3.95 16.07
N PHE A 134 -3.53 -5.13 15.50
CA PHE A 134 -2.47 -6.04 15.10
C PHE A 134 -1.54 -5.42 14.05
N GLU A 135 -2.10 -4.81 13.00
CA GLU A 135 -1.33 -4.12 11.96
C GLU A 135 -0.52 -2.95 12.56
N ARG A 136 -1.13 -2.16 13.45
CA ARG A 136 -0.45 -1.05 14.14
C ARG A 136 0.74 -1.54 14.98
N LEU A 137 0.55 -2.61 15.74
CA LEU A 137 1.61 -3.21 16.56
C LEU A 137 2.74 -3.80 15.69
N SER A 138 2.40 -4.51 14.61
CA SER A 138 3.38 -5.04 13.66
C SER A 138 4.21 -3.93 13.04
N HIS A 139 3.57 -2.87 12.54
CA HIS A 139 4.27 -1.72 11.96
C HIS A 139 5.16 -0.99 12.98
N ALA A 140 4.71 -0.83 14.22
CA ALA A 140 5.53 -0.25 15.28
C ALA A 140 6.78 -1.10 15.56
N GLN A 141 6.63 -2.43 15.60
CA GLN A 141 7.76 -3.35 15.78
C GLN A 141 8.75 -3.29 14.62
N ASP A 142 8.26 -3.21 13.39
CA ASP A 142 9.12 -3.14 12.21
C ASP A 142 9.88 -1.80 12.14
N ARG A 143 9.27 -0.69 12.56
CA ARG A 143 9.96 0.60 12.71
C ARG A 143 11.12 0.50 13.70
N LEU A 144 10.91 -0.12 14.87
CA LEU A 144 11.96 -0.35 15.86
C LEU A 144 13.09 -1.21 15.30
N ARG A 145 12.77 -2.26 14.52
CA ARG A 145 13.78 -3.08 13.86
C ARG A 145 14.60 -2.28 12.84
N CYS A 146 13.94 -1.48 12.01
CA CYS A 146 14.61 -0.62 11.04
C CYS A 146 15.54 0.38 11.73
N GLU A 147 15.09 1.01 12.81
CA GLU A 147 15.90 1.93 13.61
C GLU A 147 17.12 1.24 14.23
N GLN A 148 16.96 0.03 14.79
CA GLN A 148 18.07 -0.76 15.32
C GLN A 148 19.09 -1.13 14.25
N VAL A 149 18.63 -1.50 13.05
CA VAL A 149 19.51 -1.82 11.92
C VAL A 149 20.29 -0.58 11.48
N LEU A 150 19.61 0.56 11.32
CA LEU A 150 20.24 1.83 10.97
C LEU A 150 21.29 2.23 12.01
N HIS A 151 20.97 2.12 13.31
CA HIS A 151 21.93 2.41 14.37
C HIS A 151 23.17 1.52 14.30
N CYS A 152 22.99 0.22 14.06
CA CYS A 152 24.12 -0.71 13.89
C CYS A 152 24.97 -0.37 12.66
N GLU A 153 24.35 0.07 11.56
CA GLU A 153 25.03 0.42 10.33
C GLU A 153 25.84 1.72 10.48
N VAL A 154 25.26 2.74 11.12
CA VAL A 154 25.96 3.99 11.44
C VAL A 154 27.20 3.70 12.30
N LEU A 155 27.06 2.90 13.36
CA LEU A 155 28.21 2.53 14.20
C LEU A 155 29.32 1.81 13.41
N LYS A 156 28.95 0.94 12.46
CA LYS A 156 29.94 0.28 11.59
C LYS A 156 30.66 1.27 10.69
N LEU A 157 29.93 2.20 10.07
CA LEU A 157 30.51 3.25 9.22
C LEU A 157 31.45 4.16 10.01
N GLU A 158 31.11 4.51 11.24
CA GLU A 158 31.99 5.28 12.12
C GLU A 158 33.28 4.51 12.45
N GLN A 159 33.18 3.21 12.74
CA GLN A 159 34.33 2.37 13.01
C GLN A 159 35.26 2.24 11.80
N THR A 160 34.71 2.03 10.60
CA THR A 160 35.51 1.95 9.38
C THR A 160 36.19 3.28 9.07
N TRP A 161 35.46 4.39 9.20
CA TRP A 161 36.03 5.72 9.00
C TRP A 161 37.16 6.03 9.99
N GLN A 162 36.99 5.67 11.28
CA GLN A 162 38.04 5.82 12.28
C GLN A 162 39.27 4.96 11.96
N ALA A 163 39.08 3.72 11.50
CA ALA A 163 40.17 2.84 11.10
C ALA A 163 40.94 3.41 9.91
N GLU A 164 40.26 3.83 8.85
CA GLU A 164 40.86 4.46 7.68
C GLU A 164 41.62 5.75 8.05
N ALA A 165 41.03 6.59 8.90
CA ALA A 165 41.68 7.81 9.40
C ALA A 165 42.96 7.49 10.19
N ALA A 166 42.96 6.40 10.98
CA ALA A 166 44.16 5.94 11.68
C ALA A 166 45.23 5.43 10.72
N GLU A 167 44.85 4.70 9.67
CA GLU A 167 45.78 4.23 8.63
C GLU A 167 46.42 5.39 7.88
N PHE A 168 45.65 6.41 7.48
CA PHE A 168 46.19 7.59 6.82
C PHE A 168 47.16 8.36 7.73
N LYS A 169 46.85 8.49 9.03
CA LYS A 169 47.78 9.08 10.00
C LYS A 169 49.09 8.29 10.09
N GLN A 170 49.03 6.95 10.08
CA GLN A 170 50.22 6.11 10.08
C GLN A 170 51.04 6.27 8.80
N ILE A 171 50.39 6.36 7.64
CA ILE A 171 51.06 6.62 6.35
C ILE A 171 51.76 7.97 6.36
N ILE A 172 51.07 9.04 6.82
CA ILE A 172 51.66 10.37 6.95
C ILE A 172 52.88 10.34 7.88
N HIS A 173 52.80 9.63 9.01
CA HIS A 173 53.95 9.47 9.90
C HIS A 173 55.14 8.80 9.22
N ARG A 174 54.93 7.67 8.53
CA ARG A 174 56.00 6.98 7.78
C ARG A 174 56.63 7.87 6.71
N LEU A 175 55.81 8.57 5.92
CA LEU A 175 56.30 9.49 4.89
C LEU A 175 57.07 10.68 5.49
N LYS A 176 56.65 11.18 6.67
CA LYS A 176 57.40 12.20 7.40
C LYS A 176 58.74 11.67 7.89
N ASP A 177 58.79 10.47 8.44
CA ASP A 177 60.01 9.84 8.92
C ASP A 177 60.99 9.57 7.76
N GLU A 178 60.50 9.07 6.62
CA GLU A 178 61.28 8.89 5.39
C GLU A 178 61.82 10.20 4.85
N ASN A 179 60.99 11.26 4.77
CA ASN A 179 61.46 12.59 4.37
C ASN A 179 62.53 13.13 5.33
N MET A 180 62.34 12.98 6.64
CA MET A 180 63.34 13.36 7.63
C MET A 180 64.64 12.56 7.48
N PHE A 181 64.55 11.28 7.14
CA PHE A 181 65.71 10.43 6.85
C PHE A 181 66.44 10.88 5.58
N LEU A 182 65.71 11.13 4.49
CA LEU A 182 66.27 11.59 3.22
C LEU A 182 66.94 12.95 3.34
N ILE A 183 66.35 13.89 4.11
CA ILE A 183 66.97 15.20 4.39
C ILE A 183 68.32 14.99 5.09
N ARG A 184 68.38 14.16 6.14
CA ARG A 184 69.64 13.86 6.84
C ARG A 184 70.67 13.18 5.94
N ALA A 185 70.24 12.25 5.09
CA ALA A 185 71.12 11.57 4.14
C ALA A 185 71.67 12.53 3.07
N LEU A 186 70.83 13.43 2.57
CA LEU A 186 71.24 14.48 1.64
C LEU A 186 72.25 15.44 2.28
N ASP A 187 72.03 15.82 3.53
CA ASP A 187 72.95 16.69 4.27
C ASP A 187 74.27 15.97 4.59
N ALA A 188 74.25 14.68 4.89
CA ALA A 188 75.46 13.87 5.02
C ALA A 188 76.22 13.72 3.68
N ALA A 189 75.51 13.55 2.57
CA ALA A 189 76.12 13.47 1.24
C ALA A 189 76.78 14.78 0.82
N LYS A 190 76.18 15.94 1.16
CA LYS A 190 76.81 17.25 0.96
C LYS A 190 78.10 17.44 1.78
N VAL A 191 78.20 16.79 2.94
CA VAL A 191 79.41 16.82 3.79
C VAL A 191 80.49 15.83 3.30
N SER A 192 80.10 14.82 2.51
CA SER A 192 81.00 13.78 2.00
C SER A 192 81.71 14.14 0.67
N ASP A 193 81.44 15.32 0.10
CA ASP A 193 82.11 15.82 -1.12
C ASP A 193 83.54 16.35 -0.86
N GLU A 194 84.03 16.22 0.38
CA GLU A 194 85.43 16.41 0.76
C GLU A 194 86.05 15.10 1.27
N CYS A 195 86.35 14.13 0.38
CA CYS A 195 87.48 13.18 0.47
C CYS A 195 87.36 12.03 -0.55
N PRO A 196 88.28 11.87 -1.51
CA PRO A 196 88.26 10.76 -2.46
C PRO A 196 89.20 9.63 -2.04
N TYR A 197 88.68 8.44 -1.72
CA TYR A 197 89.26 7.11 -1.98
C TYR A 197 88.34 6.02 -1.39
N GLY A 198 87.56 5.29 -2.22
CA GLY A 198 86.66 4.24 -1.69
C GLY A 198 85.78 3.42 -2.65
N GLU A 199 86.04 3.38 -3.97
CA GLU A 199 85.07 2.85 -4.97
C GLU A 199 84.77 1.33 -4.92
N VAL A 200 85.45 0.51 -4.10
CA VAL A 200 85.25 -0.97 -4.11
C VAL A 200 84.29 -1.46 -3.02
N ALA A 201 84.03 -0.67 -1.97
CA ALA A 201 83.07 -1.02 -0.92
C ALA A 201 81.65 -0.49 -1.20
N GLU A 202 81.51 0.52 -2.06
CA GLU A 202 80.22 1.16 -2.38
C GLU A 202 79.34 0.26 -3.25
N THR A 203 79.89 -0.45 -4.23
CA THR A 203 79.13 -1.33 -5.14
C THR A 203 78.51 -2.53 -4.41
N ALA A 204 79.25 -3.17 -3.50
CA ALA A 204 78.71 -4.26 -2.65
C ALA A 204 77.63 -3.74 -1.67
N GLY A 205 77.78 -2.51 -1.17
CA GLY A 205 76.77 -1.86 -0.33
C GLY A 205 75.49 -1.52 -1.10
N GLU A 206 75.61 -1.11 -2.36
CA GLU A 206 74.49 -0.85 -3.27
C GLU A 206 73.71 -2.11 -3.63
N GLU A 207 74.41 -3.22 -3.91
CA GLU A 207 73.77 -4.52 -4.17
C GLU A 207 73.00 -5.04 -2.95
N VAL A 208 73.58 -4.95 -1.75
CA VAL A 208 72.88 -5.32 -0.50
C VAL A 208 71.68 -4.41 -0.24
N ARG A 209 71.79 -3.10 -0.54
CA ARG A 209 70.67 -2.16 -0.43
C ARG A 209 69.55 -2.47 -1.42
N LEU A 210 69.88 -2.87 -2.65
CA LEU A 210 68.90 -3.32 -3.63
C LEU A 210 68.20 -4.61 -3.17
N MET A 211 68.97 -5.56 -2.64
CA MET A 211 68.44 -6.81 -2.09
C MET A 211 67.42 -6.58 -0.97
N LEU A 212 67.71 -5.66 -0.04
CA LEU A 212 66.79 -5.31 1.05
C LEU A 212 65.48 -4.70 0.51
N ARG A 213 65.56 -3.80 -0.47
CA ARG A 213 64.36 -3.22 -1.12
C ARG A 213 63.52 -4.29 -1.81
N LEU A 214 64.15 -5.21 -2.53
CA LEU A 214 63.44 -6.33 -3.18
C LEU A 214 62.79 -7.25 -2.14
N LYS A 215 63.49 -7.54 -1.02
CA LYS A 215 62.93 -8.31 0.09
C LYS A 215 61.71 -7.62 0.70
N GLU A 216 61.77 -6.32 0.93
CA GLU A 216 60.62 -5.55 1.44
C GLU A 216 59.42 -5.60 0.51
N VAL A 217 59.64 -5.48 -0.81
CA VAL A 217 58.56 -5.60 -1.81
C VAL A 217 57.98 -7.02 -1.80
N ILE A 218 58.81 -8.06 -1.75
CA ILE A 218 58.37 -9.45 -1.64
C ILE A 218 57.57 -9.67 -0.36
N ASP A 219 58.01 -9.13 0.77
CA ASP A 219 57.31 -9.26 2.05
C ASP A 219 55.96 -8.55 2.03
N LYS A 220 55.88 -7.35 1.43
CA LYS A 220 54.63 -6.62 1.18
C LYS A 220 53.68 -7.44 0.28
N GLN A 221 54.16 -7.94 -0.85
CA GLN A 221 53.38 -8.78 -1.76
C GLN A 221 52.90 -10.06 -1.08
N ARG A 222 53.71 -10.69 -0.22
CA ARG A 222 53.30 -11.88 0.55
C ARG A 222 52.20 -11.58 1.56
N ILE A 223 52.19 -10.41 2.17
CA ILE A 223 51.13 -9.97 3.08
C ILE A 223 49.85 -9.68 2.29
N GLU A 224 49.97 -8.97 1.18
CA GLU A 224 48.85 -8.65 0.28
C GLU A 224 48.19 -9.92 -0.28
N ILE A 225 48.98 -10.88 -0.78
CA ILE A 225 48.48 -12.18 -1.23
C ILE A 225 47.75 -12.91 -0.09
N ARG A 226 48.24 -12.84 1.15
CA ARG A 226 47.55 -13.43 2.30
C ARG A 226 46.25 -12.72 2.63
N ALA A 227 46.20 -11.40 2.50
CA ALA A 227 44.98 -10.61 2.69
C ALA A 227 43.93 -10.93 1.63
N LEU A 228 44.30 -10.90 0.35
CA LEU A 228 43.41 -11.24 -0.77
C LEU A 228 42.90 -12.68 -0.67
N LYS A 229 43.74 -13.64 -0.25
CA LYS A 229 43.30 -15.03 -0.02
C LYS A 229 42.27 -15.14 1.09
N ARG A 230 42.41 -14.37 2.19
CA ARG A 230 41.40 -14.34 3.26
C ARG A 230 40.10 -13.72 2.78
N GLN A 231 40.17 -12.63 2.02
CA GLN A 231 39.00 -11.98 1.44
C GLN A 231 38.27 -12.90 0.46
N LEU A 232 39.00 -13.62 -0.40
CA LEU A 232 38.43 -14.60 -1.32
C LEU A 232 37.75 -15.76 -0.55
N ALA A 233 38.39 -16.27 0.51
CA ALA A 233 37.80 -17.31 1.34
C ALA A 233 36.51 -16.84 2.03
N GLN A 234 36.50 -15.62 2.57
CA GLN A 234 35.31 -15.02 3.17
C GLN A 234 34.19 -14.86 2.12
N SER A 235 34.51 -14.31 0.96
CA SER A 235 33.54 -14.14 -0.13
C SER A 235 32.98 -15.48 -0.62
N SER A 236 33.77 -16.55 -0.64
CA SER A 236 33.29 -17.90 -0.96
C SER A 236 32.25 -18.39 0.06
N ILE A 237 32.47 -18.15 1.34
CA ILE A 237 31.52 -18.53 2.40
C ILE A 237 30.22 -17.73 2.26
N ASP A 238 30.32 -16.43 1.97
CA ASP A 238 29.16 -15.56 1.78
C ASP A 238 28.36 -15.97 0.54
N LEU A 239 29.04 -16.33 -0.56
CA LEU A 239 28.40 -16.88 -1.76
C LEU A 239 27.66 -18.19 -1.46
N ASP A 240 28.27 -19.11 -0.70
CA ASP A 240 27.62 -20.36 -0.31
C ASP A 240 26.39 -20.11 0.59
N ALA A 241 26.46 -19.15 1.50
CA ALA A 241 25.34 -18.77 2.36
C ALA A 241 24.18 -18.16 1.55
N ILE A 242 24.47 -17.23 0.64
CA ILE A 242 23.48 -16.63 -0.27
C ILE A 242 22.88 -17.70 -1.18
N GLN A 243 23.70 -18.62 -1.70
CA GLN A 243 23.23 -19.73 -2.54
C GLN A 243 22.28 -20.65 -1.77
N GLN A 244 22.55 -20.94 -0.49
CA GLN A 244 21.64 -21.71 0.36
C GLN A 244 20.31 -20.98 0.59
N GLN A 245 20.35 -19.67 0.83
CA GLN A 245 19.14 -18.85 0.98
C GLN A 245 18.31 -18.83 -0.32
N ALA A 246 18.96 -18.65 -1.47
CA ALA A 246 18.33 -18.70 -2.78
C ALA A 246 17.65 -20.06 -3.02
N ASN A 247 18.34 -21.16 -2.70
CA ASN A 247 17.79 -22.51 -2.80
C ASN A 247 16.57 -22.72 -1.89
N ARG A 248 16.60 -22.19 -0.66
CA ARG A 248 15.45 -22.23 0.27
C ARG A 248 14.26 -21.45 -0.27
N LEU A 249 14.49 -20.24 -0.78
CA LEU A 249 13.45 -19.41 -1.39
C LEU A 249 12.88 -20.04 -2.65
N ALA A 250 13.72 -20.66 -3.50
CA ALA A 250 13.27 -21.39 -4.69
C ALA A 250 12.33 -22.56 -4.32
N LYS A 251 12.66 -23.33 -3.26
CA LYS A 251 11.81 -24.40 -2.74
C LYS A 251 10.47 -23.86 -2.21
N LEU A 252 10.48 -22.79 -1.42
CA LEU A 252 9.26 -22.14 -0.93
C LEU A 252 8.39 -21.61 -2.06
N ASN A 253 8.99 -20.93 -3.04
CA ASN A 253 8.30 -20.46 -4.23
C ASN A 253 7.65 -21.59 -5.03
N ALA A 254 8.33 -22.73 -5.19
CA ALA A 254 7.75 -23.90 -5.85
C ALA A 254 6.53 -24.45 -5.09
N VAL A 255 6.58 -24.48 -3.75
CA VAL A 255 5.43 -24.90 -2.92
C VAL A 255 4.28 -23.91 -3.04
N LEU A 256 4.56 -22.60 -2.97
CA LEU A 256 3.54 -21.55 -3.11
C LEU A 256 2.87 -21.60 -4.49
N ARG A 257 3.64 -21.78 -5.58
CA ARG A 257 3.09 -21.96 -6.93
C ARG A 257 2.19 -23.19 -7.04
N ARG A 258 2.57 -24.31 -6.42
CA ARG A 258 1.71 -25.51 -6.36
C ARG A 258 0.42 -25.25 -5.56
N LYS A 259 0.50 -24.62 -4.39
CA LYS A 259 -0.66 -24.27 -3.55
C LYS A 259 -1.61 -23.32 -4.29
N HIS A 260 -1.05 -22.30 -4.92
CA HIS A 260 -1.82 -21.37 -5.76
C HIS A 260 -2.48 -22.08 -6.94
N GLY A 261 -1.78 -22.99 -7.62
CA GLY A 261 -2.35 -23.80 -8.70
C GLY A 261 -3.47 -24.75 -8.27
N VAL A 262 -3.41 -25.30 -7.05
CA VAL A 262 -4.52 -26.07 -6.47
C VAL A 262 -5.71 -25.16 -6.16
N SER A 263 -5.48 -24.06 -5.45
CA SER A 263 -6.53 -23.10 -5.08
C SER A 263 -7.21 -22.49 -6.32
N LYS A 264 -6.45 -22.17 -7.37
CA LYS A 264 -6.98 -21.68 -8.65
C LYS A 264 -7.87 -22.72 -9.34
N ARG A 265 -7.47 -23.99 -9.35
CA ARG A 265 -8.31 -25.07 -9.90
C ARG A 265 -9.58 -25.29 -9.09
N GLN A 266 -9.49 -25.21 -7.77
CA GLN A 266 -10.66 -25.30 -6.89
C GLN A 266 -11.64 -24.15 -7.15
N ALA A 267 -11.14 -22.92 -7.30
CA ALA A 267 -11.98 -21.78 -7.65
C ALA A 267 -12.64 -21.92 -9.03
N ALA A 268 -11.92 -22.45 -10.02
CA ALA A 268 -12.49 -22.73 -11.34
C ALA A 268 -13.58 -23.80 -11.30
N GLN A 269 -13.38 -24.88 -10.55
CA GLN A 269 -14.41 -25.92 -10.37
C GLN A 269 -15.67 -25.36 -9.71
N LEU A 270 -15.53 -24.59 -8.63
CA LEU A 270 -16.68 -23.98 -7.96
C LEU A 270 -17.42 -22.99 -8.86
N ALA A 271 -16.72 -22.29 -9.75
CA ALA A 271 -17.34 -21.40 -10.73
C ALA A 271 -18.12 -22.18 -11.80
N GLU A 272 -17.59 -23.32 -12.27
CA GLU A 272 -18.28 -24.23 -13.20
C GLU A 272 -19.53 -24.82 -12.54
N ASP A 273 -19.40 -25.38 -11.34
CA ASP A 273 -20.52 -25.94 -10.57
C ASP A 273 -21.61 -24.88 -10.32
N LYS A 274 -21.21 -23.64 -9.98
CA LYS A 274 -22.15 -22.51 -9.84
C LYS A 274 -22.90 -22.24 -11.14
N SER A 275 -22.19 -22.17 -12.27
CA SER A 275 -22.83 -21.91 -13.57
C SER A 275 -23.79 -23.05 -13.96
N GLU A 276 -23.45 -24.31 -13.68
CA GLU A 276 -24.33 -25.44 -13.92
C GLU A 276 -25.60 -25.32 -13.07
N LEU A 277 -25.47 -25.00 -11.78
CA LEU A 277 -26.61 -24.81 -10.89
C LEU A 277 -27.50 -23.65 -11.33
N GLU A 278 -26.92 -22.52 -11.77
CA GLU A 278 -27.67 -21.39 -12.32
C GLU A 278 -28.46 -21.79 -13.57
N THR A 279 -27.87 -22.54 -14.50
CA THR A 279 -28.60 -23.02 -15.70
C THR A 279 -29.74 -23.98 -15.34
N ARG A 280 -29.53 -24.87 -14.36
CA ARG A 280 -30.58 -25.79 -13.87
C ARG A 280 -31.70 -25.04 -13.18
N LEU A 281 -31.38 -24.01 -12.40
CA LEU A 281 -32.35 -23.14 -11.75
C LEU A 281 -33.20 -22.40 -12.78
N LEU A 282 -32.56 -21.77 -13.78
CA LEU A 282 -33.26 -21.08 -14.87
C LEU A 282 -34.19 -22.02 -15.65
N ALA A 283 -33.76 -23.26 -15.94
CA ALA A 283 -34.60 -24.25 -16.61
C ALA A 283 -35.82 -24.65 -15.75
N LYS A 284 -35.66 -24.74 -14.43
CA LYS A 284 -36.78 -25.01 -13.51
C LYS A 284 -37.74 -23.82 -13.41
N GLU A 285 -37.22 -22.59 -13.38
CA GLU A 285 -38.04 -21.38 -13.39
C GLU A 285 -38.86 -21.27 -14.67
N GLN A 286 -38.28 -21.56 -15.84
CA GLN A 286 -38.99 -21.60 -17.12
C GLN A 286 -40.14 -22.63 -17.10
N LEU A 287 -39.89 -23.83 -16.59
CA LEU A 287 -40.93 -24.87 -16.48
C LEU A 287 -42.07 -24.45 -15.53
N ILE A 288 -41.74 -23.81 -14.40
CA ILE A 288 -42.74 -23.25 -13.49
C ILE A 288 -43.58 -22.18 -14.21
N GLN A 289 -42.93 -21.32 -15.01
CA GLN A 289 -43.63 -20.29 -15.77
C GLN A 289 -44.55 -20.88 -16.83
N GLU A 290 -44.11 -21.90 -17.58
CA GLU A 290 -44.96 -22.63 -18.53
C GLU A 290 -46.17 -23.27 -17.85
N MET A 291 -45.98 -23.88 -16.68
CA MET A 291 -47.07 -24.44 -15.88
C MET A 291 -48.06 -23.35 -15.44
N ARG A 292 -47.58 -22.19 -14.96
CA ARG A 292 -48.44 -21.05 -14.60
C ARG A 292 -49.24 -20.57 -15.80
N ASP A 293 -48.62 -20.43 -16.96
CA ASP A 293 -49.27 -20.00 -18.20
C ASP A 293 -50.33 -21.01 -18.66
N HIS A 294 -50.07 -22.31 -18.47
CA HIS A 294 -51.03 -23.37 -18.79
C HIS A 294 -52.24 -23.38 -17.84
N VAL A 295 -52.03 -23.13 -16.54
CA VAL A 295 -53.11 -22.97 -15.56
C VAL A 295 -53.93 -21.72 -15.88
N TYR A 296 -53.28 -20.60 -16.21
CA TYR A 296 -53.96 -19.36 -16.61
C TYR A 296 -54.82 -19.56 -17.86
N ARG A 297 -54.27 -20.20 -18.91
CA ARG A 297 -55.03 -20.54 -20.12
C ARG A 297 -56.20 -21.48 -19.85
N ASN A 298 -56.01 -22.53 -19.06
CA ASN A 298 -57.10 -23.44 -18.70
C ASN A 298 -58.20 -22.76 -17.88
N SER A 299 -57.85 -21.88 -16.94
CA SER A 299 -58.81 -21.11 -16.17
C SER A 299 -59.64 -20.18 -17.07
N LYS A 300 -58.99 -19.52 -18.04
CA LYS A 300 -59.67 -18.66 -19.01
C LYS A 300 -60.63 -19.46 -19.89
N ASN A 301 -60.17 -20.57 -20.46
CA ASN A 301 -61.00 -21.46 -21.27
C ASN A 301 -62.18 -22.03 -20.47
N GLY A 302 -61.98 -22.37 -19.20
CA GLY A 302 -63.04 -22.81 -18.29
C GLY A 302 -64.04 -21.70 -17.98
N SER A 303 -63.60 -20.45 -17.81
CA SER A 303 -64.50 -19.30 -17.64
C SER A 303 -65.27 -18.97 -18.91
N GLU A 304 -64.66 -19.09 -20.09
CA GLU A 304 -65.33 -18.90 -21.39
C GLU A 304 -66.34 -20.02 -21.66
N GLN A 305 -66.02 -21.27 -21.32
CA GLN A 305 -66.95 -22.40 -21.39
C GLN A 305 -68.11 -22.23 -20.40
N ASN A 306 -67.83 -21.84 -19.15
CA ASN A 306 -68.87 -21.59 -18.16
C ASN A 306 -69.75 -20.38 -18.54
N ALA A 307 -69.18 -19.31 -19.09
CA ALA A 307 -69.92 -18.17 -19.60
C ALA A 307 -70.77 -18.53 -20.85
N LEU A 308 -70.26 -19.39 -21.74
CA LEU A 308 -71.04 -19.94 -22.85
C LEU A 308 -72.19 -20.82 -22.36
N ILE A 309 -71.97 -21.63 -21.32
CA ILE A 309 -73.02 -22.45 -20.70
C ILE A 309 -74.06 -21.57 -20.01
N ASP A 310 -73.66 -20.54 -19.24
CA ASP A 310 -74.58 -19.59 -18.60
C ASP A 310 -75.35 -18.74 -19.62
N MET A 311 -74.71 -18.38 -20.73
CA MET A 311 -75.38 -17.71 -21.85
C MET A 311 -76.39 -18.66 -22.51
N ALA A 312 -76.04 -19.93 -22.75
CA ALA A 312 -76.96 -20.92 -23.32
C ALA A 312 -78.14 -21.25 -22.39
N THR A 313 -77.92 -21.40 -21.08
CA THR A 313 -79.00 -21.66 -20.11
C THR A 313 -79.91 -20.44 -19.93
N SER A 314 -79.35 -19.22 -19.92
CA SER A 314 -80.14 -17.98 -19.91
C SER A 314 -80.93 -17.77 -21.20
N THR A 315 -80.38 -18.19 -22.36
CA THR A 315 -81.07 -18.12 -23.66
C THR A 315 -82.21 -19.15 -23.75
N THR A 316 -82.12 -20.30 -23.06
CA THR A 316 -83.25 -21.26 -23.00
C THR A 316 -84.43 -20.83 -22.13
N PHE A 317 -84.27 -19.78 -21.29
CA PHE A 317 -85.35 -19.26 -20.45
C PHE A 317 -86.03 -18.01 -21.03
N SER A 318 -85.44 -17.37 -22.06
CA SER A 318 -85.96 -16.14 -22.65
C SER A 318 -86.20 -16.29 -24.15
N LEU A 319 -87.40 -16.77 -24.49
CA LEU A 319 -88.06 -16.67 -25.80
C LEU A 319 -87.50 -17.65 -26.86
N SER A 320 -88.24 -18.58 -27.46
CA SER A 320 -89.59 -18.45 -28.04
C SER A 320 -89.79 -17.14 -28.81
N ALA A 321 -88.89 -16.79 -29.74
CA ALA A 321 -89.21 -15.91 -30.88
C ALA A 321 -88.11 -15.89 -31.96
N SER A 322 -88.51 -16.28 -33.17
CA SER A 322 -88.06 -15.79 -34.49
C SER A 322 -86.64 -16.06 -35.04
N LEU A 323 -86.61 -17.01 -35.98
CA LEU A 323 -86.23 -16.86 -37.41
C LEU A 323 -85.25 -15.73 -37.82
N ILE A 324 -84.18 -16.09 -38.54
CA ILE A 324 -83.87 -15.76 -39.96
C ILE A 324 -82.36 -15.94 -40.25
N SER A 325 -82.07 -16.94 -41.08
CA SER A 325 -81.03 -17.12 -42.13
C SER A 325 -79.66 -16.41 -42.16
N ASP A 326 -78.70 -17.23 -42.61
CA ASP A 326 -77.72 -17.02 -43.69
C ASP A 326 -76.33 -16.39 -43.46
N SER A 327 -75.35 -17.28 -43.56
CA SER A 327 -74.26 -17.29 -44.56
C SER A 327 -72.99 -16.46 -44.34
N ALA A 328 -71.91 -17.05 -44.86
CA ALA A 328 -70.51 -16.69 -44.73
C ALA A 328 -70.09 -15.41 -45.48
N SER A 329 -69.01 -14.76 -45.01
CA SER A 329 -67.76 -14.53 -45.75
C SER A 329 -66.89 -13.43 -45.10
N SER A 330 -65.57 -13.62 -45.20
CA SER A 330 -64.52 -12.59 -45.02
C SER A 330 -64.64 -11.53 -46.12
N PRO A 331 -64.18 -10.26 -45.97
CA PRO A 331 -62.75 -9.96 -46.21
C PRO A 331 -62.18 -8.74 -45.46
N THR A 332 -60.91 -8.48 -45.80
CA THR A 332 -59.91 -7.50 -45.34
C THR A 332 -60.10 -6.05 -45.80
N ASN A 333 -59.27 -5.18 -45.19
CA ASN A 333 -58.71 -3.87 -45.60
C ASN A 333 -59.20 -2.67 -44.77
N GLU A 334 -58.40 -1.97 -43.95
CA GLU A 334 -57.21 -1.08 -44.18
C GLU A 334 -57.62 0.42 -44.26
N ILE A 335 -56.64 1.33 -44.08
CA ILE A 335 -56.54 2.74 -44.62
C ILE A 335 -57.14 3.86 -43.70
N VAL A 336 -56.49 4.95 -43.22
CA VAL A 336 -55.34 5.82 -43.64
C VAL A 336 -54.74 6.66 -42.46
N ILE A 337 -53.40 6.78 -42.27
CA ILE A 337 -52.34 7.82 -42.64
C ILE A 337 -52.53 9.26 -42.03
N PRO A 338 -51.56 10.24 -42.03
CA PRO A 338 -50.07 10.33 -41.87
C PRO A 338 -49.58 11.39 -40.83
N ILE A 339 -48.25 11.50 -40.59
CA ILE A 339 -47.41 12.72 -40.79
C ILE A 339 -45.91 12.32 -40.81
N SER A 340 -45.21 12.83 -41.84
CA SER A 340 -43.76 12.72 -42.09
C SER A 340 -42.99 13.96 -41.61
N LEU A 341 -41.70 13.80 -41.29
CA LEU A 341 -40.61 14.80 -41.41
C LEU A 341 -39.27 14.05 -41.18
N VAL A 342 -38.62 13.49 -42.21
CA VAL A 342 -37.68 14.08 -43.20
C VAL A 342 -36.40 14.67 -42.58
N LEU A 343 -35.33 13.87 -42.71
CA LEU A 343 -33.92 14.23 -42.79
C LEU A 343 -33.66 15.13 -44.02
N VAL A 344 -32.95 16.26 -43.88
CA VAL A 344 -31.89 16.81 -44.78
C VAL A 344 -31.29 18.11 -44.16
N GLY A 345 -29.97 18.13 -43.91
CA GLY A 345 -29.05 19.21 -44.35
C GLY A 345 -28.61 20.40 -43.43
N ILE A 346 -27.32 20.33 -42.98
CA ILE A 346 -26.27 21.41 -42.91
C ILE A 346 -26.33 22.44 -41.72
N PRO A 347 -25.20 22.92 -41.09
CA PRO A 347 -23.77 22.84 -41.47
C PRO A 347 -22.79 22.24 -40.44
N PHE A 348 -21.65 21.80 -40.98
CA PHE A 348 -20.35 21.76 -40.30
C PHE A 348 -19.99 23.13 -39.71
N CYS A 349 -19.75 23.20 -38.40
CA CYS A 349 -18.86 24.19 -37.81
C CYS A 349 -17.83 23.43 -36.96
N THR A 350 -16.60 23.49 -37.42
CA THR A 350 -15.38 23.16 -36.69
C THR A 350 -15.24 24.02 -35.44
N ASP A 351 -14.66 23.45 -34.37
CA ASP A 351 -13.88 24.10 -33.30
C ASP A 351 -14.18 23.61 -31.88
N PHE A 352 -14.16 22.28 -31.67
CA PHE A 352 -13.97 21.72 -30.32
C PHE A 352 -12.47 21.70 -29.89
N SER A 353 -11.54 21.90 -30.83
CA SER A 353 -10.09 21.93 -30.56
C SER A 353 -9.59 23.24 -29.93
N VAL A 354 -10.41 24.30 -29.87
CA VAL A 354 -10.00 25.60 -29.31
C VAL A 354 -10.31 25.71 -27.81
N LEU A 355 -11.28 24.95 -27.29
CA LEU A 355 -11.62 24.97 -25.85
C LEU A 355 -10.63 24.19 -24.98
N LEU A 356 -9.97 23.16 -25.50
CA LEU A 356 -8.92 22.44 -24.76
C LEU A 356 -7.57 23.17 -24.74
N ASN A 357 -7.29 24.04 -25.72
CA ASN A 357 -6.01 24.77 -25.77
C ASN A 357 -5.96 25.99 -24.84
N SER A 358 -7.11 26.49 -24.34
CA SER A 358 -7.13 27.63 -23.42
C SER A 358 -7.00 27.22 -21.93
N PHE A 359 -7.28 25.96 -21.58
CA PHE A 359 -7.07 25.46 -20.22
C PHE A 359 -5.64 24.91 -19.98
N GLY A 360 -4.94 24.53 -21.06
CA GLY A 360 -3.55 24.05 -21.00
C GLY A 360 -2.51 25.13 -20.71
N GLN A 361 -2.87 26.42 -20.78
CA GLN A 361 -1.92 27.54 -20.65
C GLN A 361 -2.02 28.33 -19.33
N GLN A 362 -2.73 27.80 -18.31
CA GLN A 362 -2.75 28.39 -16.96
C GLN A 362 -2.23 27.49 -15.82
N VAL A 363 -1.69 26.30 -16.11
CA VAL A 363 -1.12 25.41 -15.08
C VAL A 363 0.42 25.40 -15.12
N SER A 364 1.05 26.46 -15.62
CA SER A 364 2.51 26.55 -15.70
C SER A 364 3.16 27.54 -14.71
N GLN A 365 2.39 28.10 -13.77
CA GLN A 365 2.95 28.97 -12.72
C GLN A 365 2.20 28.84 -11.39
N MET A 366 2.43 27.75 -10.65
CA MET A 366 2.08 27.69 -9.23
C MET A 366 3.27 27.10 -8.49
N SER A 367 4.00 27.94 -7.75
CA SER A 367 5.17 27.54 -6.97
C SER A 367 4.78 26.60 -5.82
N GLU A 368 5.71 25.72 -5.49
CA GLU A 368 5.65 24.68 -4.45
C GLU A 368 5.16 25.21 -3.08
N GLU A 369 5.47 26.47 -2.77
CA GLU A 369 5.04 27.18 -1.56
C GLU A 369 3.51 27.33 -1.43
N LYS A 370 2.78 27.37 -2.55
CA LYS A 370 1.31 27.51 -2.56
C LYS A 370 0.60 26.16 -2.40
N LEU A 371 1.24 25.07 -2.79
CA LEU A 371 0.78 23.69 -2.55
C LEU A 371 0.90 23.32 -1.06
N VAL A 372 2.00 23.70 -0.41
CA VAL A 372 2.20 23.46 1.03
C VAL A 372 1.19 24.24 1.89
N ARG A 373 0.78 25.44 1.46
CA ARG A 373 -0.27 26.22 2.15
C ARG A 373 -1.68 25.65 1.99
N LEU A 374 -1.97 24.98 0.86
CA LEU A 374 -3.27 24.34 0.63
C LEU A 374 -3.43 23.02 1.39
N LEU A 375 -2.33 22.27 1.59
CA LEU A 375 -2.35 21.01 2.32
C LEU A 375 -2.44 21.20 3.85
N ASN A 376 -2.02 22.36 4.38
CA ASN A 376 -2.05 22.66 5.81
C ASN A 376 -3.41 23.16 6.34
N THR A 377 -4.46 23.24 5.53
CA THR A 377 -5.76 23.79 5.95
C THR A 377 -6.91 22.78 6.08
N GLU A 378 -6.74 21.50 5.71
CA GLU A 378 -7.86 20.54 5.71
C GLU A 378 -7.84 19.60 6.91
N GLY A 379 -7.99 20.20 8.09
CA GLY A 379 -8.50 19.56 9.31
C GLY A 379 -9.94 19.97 9.61
N LYS A 380 -10.80 20.12 8.60
CA LYS A 380 -12.21 20.48 8.77
C LYS A 380 -13.10 19.69 7.82
N MET A 381 -13.89 18.78 8.38
CA MET A 381 -15.15 18.37 7.79
C MET A 381 -16.00 19.61 7.53
N ILE A 382 -16.36 19.87 6.28
CA ILE A 382 -17.40 20.85 5.94
C ILE A 382 -18.36 20.17 4.97
N LEU A 383 -19.61 20.18 5.41
CA LEU A 383 -20.83 19.67 4.80
C LEU A 383 -21.08 20.21 3.39
N ASP A 384 -21.89 19.45 2.65
CA ASP A 384 -22.32 19.62 1.26
C ASP A 384 -22.62 21.06 0.82
N VAL A 385 -21.97 21.49 -0.26
CA VAL A 385 -22.46 22.55 -1.15
C VAL A 385 -22.51 21.96 -2.57
N PRO A 386 -23.67 21.97 -3.27
CA PRO A 386 -23.79 21.41 -4.60
C PRO A 386 -23.19 22.37 -5.64
N ASN A 387 -21.86 22.44 -5.70
CA ASN A 387 -21.17 23.17 -6.76
C ASN A 387 -21.28 22.38 -8.07
N SER A 388 -22.07 22.92 -9.02
CA SER A 388 -22.40 22.32 -10.32
C SER A 388 -21.24 22.28 -11.34
N SER A 389 -20.03 22.67 -10.96
CA SER A 389 -18.85 22.67 -11.85
C SER A 389 -17.68 21.86 -11.32
N ARG A 390 -17.86 21.10 -10.23
CA ARG A 390 -16.82 20.17 -9.75
C ARG A 390 -16.89 18.88 -10.57
N PRO A 391 -15.80 18.43 -11.22
CA PRO A 391 -15.80 17.13 -11.90
C PRO A 391 -16.12 16.05 -10.88
N ARG A 392 -17.27 15.39 -11.06
CA ARG A 392 -17.73 14.29 -10.20
C ARG A 392 -17.24 13.01 -10.86
N PHE A 393 -16.14 12.47 -10.35
CA PHE A 393 -15.72 11.14 -10.71
C PHE A 393 -16.54 10.14 -9.92
N THR A 394 -16.98 9.06 -10.56
CA THR A 394 -17.52 7.92 -9.82
C THR A 394 -16.42 7.29 -8.97
N VAL A 395 -16.77 6.60 -7.89
CA VAL A 395 -15.78 5.91 -7.03
C VAL A 395 -14.97 4.90 -7.86
N ASP A 396 -15.60 4.31 -8.88
CA ASP A 396 -14.95 3.37 -9.78
C ASP A 396 -14.02 4.07 -10.79
N GLU A 397 -14.39 5.23 -11.32
CA GLU A 397 -13.47 6.07 -12.11
C GLU A 397 -12.25 6.50 -11.30
N LEU A 398 -12.45 6.88 -10.03
CA LEU A 398 -11.35 7.26 -9.15
C LEU A 398 -10.41 6.07 -8.87
N ARG A 399 -10.97 4.89 -8.62
CA ARG A 399 -10.20 3.64 -8.47
C ARG A 399 -9.42 3.30 -9.73
N ASN A 400 -10.05 3.36 -10.89
CA ASN A 400 -9.40 3.08 -12.17
C ASN A 400 -8.28 4.09 -12.46
N ALA A 401 -8.51 5.39 -12.23
CA ALA A 401 -7.49 6.42 -12.39
C ALA A 401 -6.33 6.25 -11.39
N LEU A 402 -6.59 5.81 -10.16
CA LEU A 402 -5.56 5.49 -9.16
C LEU A 402 -4.72 4.29 -9.57
N ILE A 403 -5.34 3.24 -10.11
CA ILE A 403 -4.66 2.04 -10.64
C ILE A 403 -3.77 2.44 -11.82
N GLU A 404 -4.33 3.12 -12.82
CA GLU A 404 -3.60 3.58 -14.00
C GLU A 404 -2.44 4.51 -13.61
N ARG A 405 -2.65 5.44 -12.67
CA ARG A 405 -1.58 6.29 -12.12
C ARG A 405 -0.47 5.46 -11.47
N ASN A 406 -0.80 4.40 -10.73
CA ASN A 406 0.20 3.56 -10.06
C ASN A 406 0.97 2.70 -11.06
N GLU A 407 0.32 2.20 -12.11
CA GLU A 407 0.97 1.47 -13.20
C GLU A 407 1.92 2.38 -13.97
N LEU A 408 1.48 3.59 -14.32
CA LEU A 408 2.31 4.57 -15.01
C LEU A 408 3.51 5.02 -14.16
N LYS A 409 3.33 5.20 -12.84
CA LYS A 409 4.44 5.47 -11.93
C LYS A 409 5.47 4.35 -11.91
N SER A 410 5.02 3.09 -11.91
CA SER A 410 5.95 1.94 -11.94
C SER A 410 6.76 1.92 -13.24
N ARG A 411 6.12 2.17 -14.38
CA ARG A 411 6.81 2.28 -15.68
C ARG A 411 7.78 3.45 -15.75
N ILE A 412 7.44 4.59 -15.14
CA ILE A 412 8.35 5.75 -15.07
C ILE A 412 9.60 5.39 -14.27
N VAL A 413 9.46 4.72 -13.13
CA VAL A 413 10.61 4.28 -12.31
C VAL A 413 11.50 3.32 -13.11
N GLU A 414 10.92 2.33 -13.80
CA GLU A 414 11.69 1.41 -14.66
C GLU A 414 12.48 2.14 -15.75
N VAL A 415 11.86 3.10 -16.44
CA VAL A 415 12.51 3.89 -17.49
C VAL A 415 13.59 4.82 -16.90
N GLU A 416 13.36 5.42 -15.73
CA GLU A 416 14.35 6.22 -15.03
C GLU A 416 15.57 5.38 -14.60
N GLU A 417 15.34 4.15 -14.15
CA GLU A 417 16.41 3.18 -13.84
C GLU A 417 17.22 2.83 -15.09
N GLU A 418 16.55 2.51 -16.22
CA GLU A 418 17.22 2.24 -17.50
C GLU A 418 18.06 3.44 -17.95
N LEU A 419 17.50 4.65 -17.93
CA LEU A 419 18.21 5.89 -18.27
C LEU A 419 19.38 6.16 -17.33
N SER A 420 19.26 5.84 -16.04
CA SER A 420 20.36 5.97 -15.07
C SER A 420 21.54 5.04 -15.39
N VAL A 421 21.26 3.85 -15.93
CA VAL A 421 22.28 2.90 -16.38
C VAL A 421 22.99 3.43 -17.62
N TYR A 422 22.25 3.97 -18.59
CA TYR A 422 22.85 4.57 -19.79
C TYR A 422 23.67 5.82 -19.49
N ASN A 423 23.20 6.70 -18.60
CA ASN A 423 23.94 7.89 -18.16
C ASN A 423 25.21 7.57 -17.34
N ARG A 424 25.28 6.38 -16.73
CA ARG A 424 26.49 5.92 -16.00
C ARG A 424 27.49 5.20 -16.93
N ALA A 425 27.03 4.75 -18.10
CA ALA A 425 27.84 4.02 -19.07
C ALA A 425 28.47 4.91 -20.16
N GLY A 426 28.04 6.17 -20.28
CA GLY A 426 28.71 7.22 -21.05
C GLY A 426 29.51 8.14 -20.14
#